data_AF-A0A9Q8PML4-F1
#
_entry.id   AF-A0A9Q8PML4-F1
#
_cell.length_a   1.000
_cell.length_b   1.000
_cell.length_c   1.000
_cell.angle_alpha   90.00
_cell.angle_beta   90.00
_cell.angle_gamma   90.00
#
_symmetry.space_group_name_H-M   'P 1'
#
loop_
_entity.id
_entity.type
_entity.pdbx_description
1 polymer ?
#
loop_
_entity_poly.entity_id
_entity_poly.type
_entity_poly.pdbx_seq_one_letter_code
_entity_poly.pdbx_strand_id
1 'polypeptide(L)'
;MFATPRMLAKGPPGFWRRSLDEFRRQAIIAVKMEGLHRPTKPFPMIKFEADDSIERCKIMCDSDTGGLSKAGLTYVPGSAHQERIEAPKDGEGGVEGGDIVSTDGGEPAHALFKGSISTELPPNKPNIQRSGYAAWRTRDRGVSLFGKLLWDIDPYFYLALRIKSDGRKYFVNIQTESIVPTDLHQHLLPSYTPGQWETVTIPFSAFVRTNFGMVVEPQKEMMRQKVRSVGIGLIDRVPGPFELRIADVYATNEPPARQVGTEDSGFEVKEEEETQGTGMMDEVEPRRKKGEPERILI
;
A
#
# COMPACT_ATOMS: atom_id res chain seq x y z
N MET A 1 -26.21 -2.25 -42.45
CA MET A 1 -25.34 -2.64 -41.31
C MET A 1 -24.34 -1.53 -41.09
N PHE A 2 -24.61 -0.65 -40.13
CA PHE A 2 -23.69 0.44 -39.79
C PHE A 2 -22.61 -0.11 -38.84
N ALA A 3 -21.36 -0.08 -39.28
CA ALA A 3 -20.23 -0.45 -38.46
C ALA A 3 -20.04 0.60 -37.36
N THR A 4 -20.24 0.21 -36.11
CA THR A 4 -19.91 1.01 -34.93
C THR A 4 -18.40 1.25 -34.86
N PRO A 5 -17.93 2.50 -34.68
CA PRO A 5 -16.51 2.77 -34.50
C PRO A 5 -16.07 2.22 -33.15
N ARG A 6 -15.16 1.25 -33.16
CA ARG A 6 -14.44 0.81 -31.97
C ARG A 6 -13.73 2.02 -31.36
N MET A 7 -14.12 2.37 -30.14
CA MET A 7 -13.53 3.46 -29.36
C MET A 7 -12.02 3.28 -29.27
N LEU A 8 -11.30 4.25 -29.85
CA LEU A 8 -9.87 4.44 -29.69
C LEU A 8 -9.58 4.94 -28.27
N ALA A 9 -8.48 4.42 -27.70
CA ALA A 9 -7.90 4.69 -26.37
C ALA A 9 -8.35 3.80 -25.19
N LYS A 10 -8.25 2.48 -25.36
CA LYS A 10 -8.22 1.48 -24.25
C LYS A 10 -6.79 1.27 -23.73
N GLY A 11 -6.15 2.32 -23.23
CA GLY A 11 -4.78 2.21 -22.76
C GLY A 11 -4.39 3.38 -21.85
N PRO A 12 -3.33 3.22 -21.03
CA PRO A 12 -2.87 4.26 -20.13
C PRO A 12 -2.56 5.56 -20.90
N PRO A 13 -2.77 6.74 -20.29
CA PRO A 13 -2.58 8.02 -20.98
C PRO A 13 -1.16 8.13 -21.55
N GLY A 14 -1.06 8.60 -22.79
CA GLY A 14 0.21 8.78 -23.49
C GLY A 14 1.13 9.77 -22.76
N PHE A 15 2.44 9.72 -23.07
CA PHE A 15 3.49 10.54 -22.43
C PHE A 15 3.16 12.05 -22.37
N TRP A 16 2.68 12.63 -23.46
CA TRP A 16 2.34 14.05 -23.53
C TRP A 16 1.16 14.42 -22.63
N ARG A 17 0.10 13.61 -22.63
CA ARG A 17 -1.07 13.80 -21.77
C ARG A 17 -0.68 13.73 -20.30
N ARG A 18 0.12 12.73 -19.93
CA ARG A 18 0.67 12.59 -18.57
C ARG A 18 1.49 13.80 -18.11
N SER A 19 2.26 14.39 -19.02
CA SER A 19 3.07 15.57 -18.72
C SER A 19 2.23 16.83 -18.54
N LEU A 20 1.20 17.02 -19.37
CA LEU A 20 0.25 18.12 -19.21
C LEU A 20 -0.56 18.01 -17.92
N ASP A 21 -1.02 16.79 -17.59
CA ASP A 21 -1.78 16.52 -16.36
C ASP A 21 -0.92 16.82 -15.12
N GLU A 22 0.36 16.44 -15.12
CA GLU A 22 1.28 16.72 -14.01
C GLU A 22 1.60 18.22 -13.89
N PHE A 23 1.83 18.91 -15.01
CA PHE A 23 2.01 20.36 -14.99
C PHE A 23 0.78 21.08 -14.42
N ARG A 24 -0.42 20.68 -14.85
CA ARG A 24 -1.68 21.23 -14.33
C ARG A 24 -1.83 20.97 -12.84
N ARG A 25 -1.48 19.77 -12.36
CA ARG A 25 -1.50 19.42 -10.94
C ARG A 25 -0.56 20.33 -10.14
N GLN A 26 0.69 20.46 -10.57
CA GLN A 26 1.68 21.33 -9.90
C GLN A 26 1.24 22.79 -9.88
N ALA A 27 0.67 23.29 -10.97
CA ALA A 27 0.14 24.65 -11.04
C ALA A 27 -1.02 24.87 -10.05
N ILE A 28 -1.95 23.92 -9.93
CA ILE A 28 -3.07 24.02 -8.97
C ILE A 28 -2.56 24.04 -7.53
N ILE A 29 -1.62 23.16 -7.17
CA ILE A 29 -1.04 23.08 -5.82
C ILE A 29 -0.37 24.42 -5.47
N ALA A 30 0.42 24.98 -6.39
CA ALA A 30 1.13 26.24 -6.18
C ALA A 30 0.15 27.43 -5.99
N VAL A 31 -0.93 27.48 -6.78
CA VAL A 31 -1.93 28.56 -6.68
C VAL A 31 -2.76 28.47 -5.41
N LYS A 32 -3.14 27.27 -4.98
CA LYS A 32 -4.00 27.08 -3.80
C LYS A 32 -3.25 27.09 -2.46
N MET A 33 -1.92 27.16 -2.47
CA MET A 33 -1.11 27.03 -1.25
C MET A 33 -1.48 25.77 -0.43
N GLU A 34 -1.83 24.66 -1.10
CA GLU A 34 -2.30 23.42 -0.45
C GLU A 34 -1.25 22.82 0.53
N GLY A 35 0.00 23.30 0.51
CA GLY A 35 1.03 22.95 1.51
C GLY A 35 0.89 23.64 2.89
N LEU A 36 -0.04 24.59 3.06
CA LEU A 36 -0.27 25.29 4.34
C LEU A 36 -1.40 24.67 5.19
N HIS A 37 -2.19 23.76 4.63
CA HIS A 37 -3.32 23.16 5.33
C HIS A 37 -3.33 21.64 5.17
N ARG A 38 -3.70 20.92 6.24
CA ARG A 38 -3.84 19.46 6.20
C ARG A 38 -4.97 19.09 5.24
N PRO A 39 -4.72 18.27 4.19
CA PRO A 39 -5.77 17.89 3.25
C PRO A 39 -6.87 17.09 3.96
N THR A 40 -8.12 17.38 3.64
CA THR A 40 -9.26 16.75 4.29
C THR A 40 -9.95 15.73 3.39
N LYS A 41 -9.87 15.94 2.08
CA LYS A 41 -10.41 15.03 1.06
C LYS A 41 -9.56 13.77 0.93
N PRO A 42 -10.18 12.60 0.69
CA PRO A 42 -9.46 11.41 0.26
C PRO A 42 -8.54 11.66 -0.92
N PHE A 43 -7.39 11.01 -0.93
CA PHE A 43 -6.48 10.95 -2.07
C PHE A 43 -6.54 9.56 -2.72
N PRO A 44 -7.30 9.38 -3.81
CA PRO A 44 -7.47 8.07 -4.43
C PRO A 44 -6.17 7.55 -5.04
N MET A 45 -5.76 6.34 -4.63
CA MET A 45 -4.63 5.63 -5.24
C MET A 45 -5.12 4.69 -6.34
N ILE A 46 -6.19 3.92 -6.06
CA ILE A 46 -6.91 3.14 -7.07
C ILE A 46 -8.40 3.05 -6.70
N LYS A 47 -9.26 3.19 -7.72
CA LYS A 47 -10.71 3.00 -7.67
C LYS A 47 -11.10 1.99 -8.73
N PHE A 48 -11.87 0.97 -8.36
CA PHE A 48 -12.34 -0.07 -9.28
C PHE A 48 -13.76 0.25 -9.78
N GLU A 49 -13.86 1.30 -10.59
CA GLU A 49 -15.14 1.87 -11.06
C GLU A 49 -15.52 1.45 -12.49
N ALA A 50 -14.59 0.79 -13.20
CA ALA A 50 -14.74 0.39 -14.60
C ALA A 50 -13.91 -0.86 -14.93
N ASP A 51 -14.26 -1.56 -16.01
CA ASP A 51 -13.61 -2.80 -16.45
C ASP A 51 -12.10 -2.65 -16.70
N ASP A 52 -11.69 -1.52 -17.28
CA ASP A 52 -10.29 -1.19 -17.55
C ASP A 52 -9.49 -0.84 -16.27
N SER A 53 -10.14 -0.74 -15.11
CA SER A 53 -9.46 -0.52 -13.83
C SER A 53 -8.48 -1.65 -13.49
N ILE A 54 -8.78 -2.87 -13.93
CA ILE A 54 -7.90 -4.04 -13.73
C ILE A 54 -6.63 -3.94 -14.60
N GLU A 55 -6.68 -3.24 -15.74
CA GLU A 55 -5.51 -2.98 -16.58
C GLU A 55 -4.49 -2.05 -15.89
N ARG A 56 -4.84 -1.44 -14.77
CA ARG A 56 -3.91 -0.72 -13.90
C ARG A 56 -3.21 -1.63 -12.89
N CYS A 57 -3.53 -2.93 -12.85
CA CYS A 57 -3.02 -3.89 -11.87
C CYS A 57 -2.27 -5.07 -12.51
N LYS A 58 -1.15 -5.47 -11.90
CA LYS A 58 -0.40 -6.67 -12.24
C LYS A 58 -0.63 -7.74 -11.16
N ILE A 59 -1.07 -8.92 -11.59
CA ILE A 59 -1.17 -10.13 -10.76
C ILE A 59 0.22 -10.76 -10.66
N MET A 60 0.53 -11.37 -9.52
CA MET A 60 1.76 -12.08 -9.22
C MET A 60 1.38 -13.35 -8.47
N CYS A 61 1.78 -14.51 -8.96
CA CYS A 61 1.44 -15.80 -8.35
C CYS A 61 2.66 -16.72 -8.39
N ASP A 62 2.77 -17.64 -7.42
CA ASP A 62 3.88 -18.60 -7.44
C ASP A 62 3.94 -19.43 -8.73
N SER A 63 2.81 -19.62 -9.41
CA SER A 63 2.69 -20.26 -10.73
C SER A 63 3.56 -19.62 -11.80
N ASP A 64 3.85 -18.32 -11.70
CA ASP A 64 4.76 -17.61 -12.60
C ASP A 64 6.20 -18.14 -12.50
N THR A 65 6.55 -18.73 -11.35
CA THR A 65 7.85 -19.36 -11.08
C THR A 65 7.80 -20.89 -11.13
N GLY A 66 6.61 -21.48 -11.25
CA GLY A 66 6.37 -22.92 -11.30
C GLY A 66 5.62 -23.52 -10.12
N GLY A 67 5.11 -22.69 -9.20
CA GLY A 67 4.20 -23.12 -8.14
C GLY A 67 2.83 -23.57 -8.68
N LEU A 68 1.99 -24.09 -7.79
CA LEU A 68 0.68 -24.65 -8.14
C LEU A 68 -0.50 -23.77 -7.68
N SER A 69 -0.25 -22.59 -7.14
CA SER A 69 -1.32 -21.66 -6.78
C SER A 69 -1.94 -21.04 -8.04
N LYS A 70 -3.17 -20.54 -7.90
CA LYS A 70 -3.90 -19.84 -8.95
C LYS A 70 -4.41 -18.52 -8.40
N ALA A 71 -4.35 -17.47 -9.21
CA ALA A 71 -4.83 -16.14 -8.84
C ALA A 71 -5.44 -15.44 -10.05
N GLY A 72 -6.53 -14.73 -9.82
CA GLY A 72 -7.20 -13.89 -10.80
C GLY A 72 -7.68 -12.59 -10.16
N LEU A 73 -7.68 -11.52 -10.94
CA LEU A 73 -8.25 -10.23 -10.58
C LEU A 73 -9.22 -9.84 -11.68
N THR A 74 -10.50 -9.71 -11.36
CA THR A 74 -11.56 -9.40 -12.33
C THR A 74 -12.40 -8.24 -11.84
N TYR A 75 -12.84 -7.37 -12.74
CA TYR A 75 -13.79 -6.33 -12.42
C TYR A 75 -15.19 -6.91 -12.25
N VAL A 76 -15.92 -6.40 -11.27
CA VAL A 76 -17.33 -6.69 -11.01
C VAL A 76 -18.08 -5.37 -11.00
N PRO A 77 -19.05 -5.16 -11.91
CA PRO A 77 -19.84 -3.93 -11.92
C PRO A 77 -20.73 -3.85 -10.67
N GLY A 78 -20.97 -2.63 -10.21
CA GLY A 78 -21.78 -2.37 -9.04
C GLY A 78 -22.11 -0.88 -8.92
N SER A 79 -22.51 -0.48 -7.73
CA SER A 79 -22.82 0.90 -7.37
C SER A 79 -21.63 1.83 -7.55
N ALA A 80 -21.91 3.06 -7.98
CA ALA A 80 -20.90 4.10 -8.12
C ALA A 80 -20.25 4.46 -6.76
N HIS A 81 -18.96 4.75 -6.81
CA HIS A 81 -18.19 5.25 -5.68
C HIS A 81 -18.53 6.73 -5.47
N GLN A 82 -18.96 7.09 -4.28
CA GLN A 82 -19.32 8.45 -3.89
C GLN A 82 -18.41 8.91 -2.77
N GLU A 83 -17.78 10.06 -2.95
CA GLU A 83 -17.07 10.74 -1.88
C GLU A 83 -18.12 11.42 -0.98
N ARG A 84 -18.25 10.94 0.26
CA ARG A 84 -19.09 11.55 1.27
C ARG A 84 -18.21 12.43 2.14
N ILE A 85 -18.41 13.74 2.07
CA ILE A 85 -17.82 14.69 3.01
C ILE A 85 -18.81 14.78 4.16
N GLU A 86 -18.40 14.37 5.37
CA GLU A 86 -19.25 14.58 6.54
C GLU A 86 -19.25 16.07 6.88
N ALA A 87 -20.45 16.65 7.06
CA ALA A 87 -20.56 18.03 7.53
C ALA A 87 -20.00 18.12 8.96
N PRO A 88 -19.33 19.23 9.33
CA PRO A 88 -18.83 19.40 10.68
C PRO A 88 -19.98 19.22 11.68
N LYS A 89 -19.76 18.41 12.72
CA LYS A 89 -20.68 18.34 13.85
C LYS A 89 -20.68 19.69 14.56
N ASP A 90 -21.86 20.25 14.78
CA ASP A 90 -22.04 21.59 15.36
C ASP A 90 -21.17 21.80 16.61
N GLY A 91 -20.30 22.81 16.59
CA GLY A 91 -19.59 23.32 17.78
C GLY A 91 -18.12 22.94 17.92
N GLU A 92 -17.57 22.04 17.11
CA GLU A 92 -16.12 21.79 17.05
C GLU A 92 -15.57 22.34 15.73
N GLY A 93 -14.71 23.35 15.81
CA GLY A 93 -13.94 23.83 14.65
C GLY A 93 -12.95 22.75 14.21
N GLY A 94 -13.42 21.76 13.46
CA GLY A 94 -12.68 20.56 13.10
C GLY A 94 -13.06 20.01 11.72
N VAL A 95 -12.20 20.33 10.74
CA VAL A 95 -11.78 19.59 9.53
C VAL A 95 -12.82 18.74 8.78
N GLU A 96 -13.20 19.19 7.57
CA GLU A 96 -14.06 18.52 6.58
C GLU A 96 -13.45 17.21 6.00
N GLY A 97 -13.33 16.16 6.82
CA GLY A 97 -12.91 14.81 6.39
C GLY A 97 -14.05 14.04 5.70
N GLY A 98 -13.71 13.18 4.75
CA GLY A 98 -14.71 12.37 4.05
C GLY A 98 -14.22 10.98 3.68
N ASP A 99 -15.19 10.07 3.47
CA ASP A 99 -14.97 8.67 3.15
C ASP A 99 -15.50 8.33 1.75
N ILE A 100 -14.96 7.28 1.13
CA ILE A 100 -15.47 6.78 -0.15
C ILE A 100 -16.49 5.68 0.11
N VAL A 101 -17.76 6.00 -0.09
CA VAL A 101 -18.91 5.10 0.11
C VAL A 101 -19.55 4.70 -1.23
N SER A 102 -20.50 3.78 -1.20
CA SER A 102 -21.34 3.47 -2.36
C SER A 102 -22.63 4.27 -2.28
N THR A 103 -23.30 4.43 -3.42
CA THR A 103 -24.73 4.79 -3.43
C THR A 103 -25.49 3.88 -2.48
N ASP A 104 -26.33 4.46 -1.62
CA ASP A 104 -27.00 3.75 -0.53
C ASP A 104 -27.68 2.44 -0.99
N GLY A 105 -27.37 1.35 -0.28
CA GLY A 105 -28.01 0.04 -0.44
C GLY A 105 -27.43 -0.88 -1.52
N GLY A 106 -26.47 -0.44 -2.34
CA GLY A 106 -25.86 -1.27 -3.39
C GLY A 106 -24.42 -1.68 -3.11
N GLU A 107 -24.03 -2.90 -3.52
CA GLU A 107 -22.63 -3.34 -3.49
C GLU A 107 -21.80 -2.46 -4.46
N PRO A 108 -20.64 -1.93 -4.05
CA PRO A 108 -19.78 -1.12 -4.91
C PRO A 108 -19.35 -1.88 -6.16
N ALA A 109 -19.09 -1.14 -7.24
CA ALA A 109 -18.19 -1.63 -8.28
C ALA A 109 -16.83 -1.98 -7.65
N HIS A 110 -16.25 -3.12 -8.00
CA HIS A 110 -15.08 -3.62 -7.29
C HIS A 110 -14.21 -4.55 -8.13
N ALA A 111 -12.98 -4.76 -7.67
CA ALA A 111 -12.15 -5.88 -8.09
C ALA A 111 -12.40 -7.10 -7.22
N LEU A 112 -12.59 -8.25 -7.86
CA LEU A 112 -12.64 -9.57 -7.24
C LEU A 112 -11.28 -10.24 -7.40
N PHE A 113 -10.52 -10.30 -6.30
CA PHE A 113 -9.26 -11.03 -6.21
C PHE A 113 -9.54 -12.43 -5.67
N LYS A 114 -9.45 -13.45 -6.53
CA LYS A 114 -9.80 -14.83 -6.16
C LYS A 114 -8.84 -15.86 -6.71
N GLY A 115 -8.81 -17.02 -6.09
CA GLY A 115 -7.95 -18.10 -6.53
C GLY A 115 -7.88 -19.26 -5.55
N SER A 116 -6.79 -20.01 -5.62
CA SER A 116 -6.51 -21.12 -4.71
C SER A 116 -5.02 -21.18 -4.39
N ILE A 117 -4.66 -21.26 -3.12
CA ILE A 117 -3.29 -21.45 -2.67
C ILE A 117 -2.95 -22.95 -2.66
N SER A 118 -1.75 -23.29 -3.16
CA SER A 118 -1.12 -24.60 -2.98
C SER A 118 0.29 -24.42 -2.42
N THR A 119 0.63 -25.22 -1.42
CA THR A 119 1.97 -25.26 -0.82
C THR A 119 2.84 -26.39 -1.38
N GLU A 120 2.31 -27.17 -2.31
CA GLU A 120 3.05 -28.25 -2.95
C GLU A 120 4.21 -27.69 -3.77
N LEU A 121 5.37 -28.32 -3.63
CA LEU A 121 6.56 -27.93 -4.39
C LEU A 121 6.53 -28.64 -5.76
N PRO A 122 6.85 -27.92 -6.85
CA PRO A 122 6.89 -28.52 -8.17
C PRO A 122 7.96 -29.62 -8.25
N PRO A 123 7.59 -30.84 -8.67
CA PRO A 123 8.49 -32.00 -8.64
C PRO A 123 9.73 -31.82 -9.53
N ASN A 124 9.63 -30.97 -10.57
CA ASN A 124 10.68 -30.78 -11.57
C ASN A 124 11.55 -29.52 -11.33
N LYS A 125 11.41 -28.83 -10.19
CA LYS A 125 12.17 -27.59 -9.89
C LYS A 125 12.65 -27.57 -8.42
N PRO A 126 13.77 -28.26 -8.11
CA PRO A 126 14.27 -28.37 -6.73
C PRO A 126 14.75 -27.04 -6.12
N ASN A 127 14.99 -26.02 -6.94
CA ASN A 127 15.41 -24.68 -6.49
C ASN A 127 14.26 -23.90 -5.81
N ILE A 128 13.01 -24.33 -5.94
CA ILE A 128 11.85 -23.67 -5.34
C ILE A 128 11.68 -24.23 -3.93
N GLN A 129 12.12 -23.47 -2.95
CA GLN A 129 12.04 -23.86 -1.53
C GLN A 129 10.75 -23.38 -0.86
N ARG A 130 10.04 -22.42 -1.47
CA ARG A 130 8.80 -21.85 -0.93
C ARG A 130 7.78 -21.63 -2.06
N SER A 131 6.60 -22.23 -1.91
CA SER A 131 5.38 -21.97 -2.70
C SER A 131 4.23 -21.55 -1.77
N GLY A 132 3.13 -21.11 -2.35
CA GLY A 132 1.89 -20.77 -1.67
C GLY A 132 1.66 -19.28 -1.53
N TYR A 133 1.81 -18.50 -2.62
CA TYR A 133 1.46 -17.08 -2.61
C TYR A 133 0.65 -16.66 -3.84
N ALA A 134 -0.21 -15.68 -3.61
CA ALA A 134 -0.95 -14.96 -4.64
C ALA A 134 -0.98 -13.48 -4.28
N ALA A 135 -0.75 -12.58 -5.22
CA ALA A 135 -0.78 -11.15 -4.98
C ALA A 135 -1.19 -10.38 -6.23
N TRP A 136 -1.53 -9.11 -6.02
CA TRP A 136 -1.60 -8.14 -7.09
C TRP A 136 -1.07 -6.80 -6.58
N ARG A 137 -0.69 -5.93 -7.52
CA ARG A 137 -0.34 -4.54 -7.22
C ARG A 137 -0.65 -3.64 -8.39
N THR A 138 -0.78 -2.35 -8.14
CA THR A 138 -0.86 -1.35 -9.20
C THR A 138 0.42 -1.35 -10.04
N ARG A 139 0.28 -1.15 -11.35
CA ARG A 139 1.41 -0.88 -12.25
C ARG A 139 2.01 0.49 -11.93
N ASP A 140 3.30 0.66 -12.24
CA ASP A 140 3.93 1.97 -12.20
C ASP A 140 3.14 2.95 -13.09
N ARG A 141 2.89 4.16 -12.59
CA ARG A 141 2.16 5.21 -13.34
C ARG A 141 2.97 5.74 -14.55
N GLY A 142 4.24 5.33 -14.63
CA GLY A 142 5.18 5.60 -15.70
C GLY A 142 5.90 6.94 -15.52
N VAL A 143 6.17 7.64 -16.61
CA VAL A 143 7.01 8.85 -16.63
C VAL A 143 6.32 10.01 -17.35
N SER A 144 6.59 11.21 -16.87
CA SER A 144 6.27 12.50 -17.49
C SER A 144 7.56 13.27 -17.82
N LEU A 145 7.46 14.45 -18.42
CA LEU A 145 8.57 15.38 -18.62
C LEU A 145 9.26 15.81 -17.31
N PHE A 146 8.58 15.64 -16.17
CA PHE A 146 9.08 16.01 -14.84
C PHE A 146 9.63 14.80 -14.05
N GLY A 147 9.76 13.64 -14.68
CA GLY A 147 10.30 12.42 -14.08
C GLY A 147 9.27 11.31 -13.91
N LYS A 148 9.53 10.38 -12.98
CA LYS A 148 8.57 9.30 -12.69
C LYS A 148 7.32 9.85 -12.02
N LEU A 149 6.17 9.33 -12.42
CA LEU A 149 4.90 9.62 -11.78
C LEU A 149 4.77 8.76 -10.53
N LEU A 150 4.90 9.40 -9.37
CA LEU A 150 4.78 8.79 -8.05
C LEU A 150 3.58 9.40 -7.33
N TRP A 151 3.04 8.69 -6.35
CA TRP A 151 2.11 9.32 -5.41
C TRP A 151 2.89 9.98 -4.28
N ASP A 152 2.42 11.18 -3.94
CA ASP A 152 2.83 11.89 -2.75
C ASP A 152 1.67 11.81 -1.75
N ILE A 153 1.85 10.92 -0.77
CA ILE A 153 0.88 10.68 0.31
C ILE A 153 1.39 11.24 1.65
N ASP A 154 2.49 12.00 1.65
CA ASP A 154 3.08 12.57 2.87
C ASP A 154 2.11 13.47 3.65
N PRO A 155 1.20 14.23 3.00
CA PRO A 155 0.16 15.00 3.70
C PRO A 155 -0.91 14.15 4.42
N TYR A 156 -0.88 12.82 4.27
CA TYR A 156 -1.88 11.89 4.82
C TYR A 156 -1.25 10.97 5.87
N PHE A 157 -2.02 10.64 6.91
CA PHE A 157 -1.57 9.75 7.99
C PHE A 157 -1.97 8.29 7.80
N TYR A 158 -3.05 8.03 7.06
CA TYR A 158 -3.63 6.70 6.95
C TYR A 158 -3.82 6.25 5.51
N LEU A 159 -3.73 4.94 5.30
CA LEU A 159 -4.23 4.24 4.13
C LEU A 159 -5.60 3.65 4.47
N ALA A 160 -6.62 3.99 3.70
CA ALA A 160 -7.93 3.38 3.78
C ALA A 160 -8.17 2.41 2.61
N LEU A 161 -8.78 1.27 2.91
CA LEU A 161 -9.21 0.27 1.93
C LEU A 161 -10.66 -0.10 2.20
N ARG A 162 -11.48 -0.10 1.15
CA ARG A 162 -12.86 -0.58 1.23
C ARG A 162 -12.97 -1.99 0.66
N ILE A 163 -13.24 -2.96 1.52
CA ILE A 163 -13.07 -4.37 1.23
C ILE A 163 -14.26 -5.22 1.71
N LYS A 164 -14.36 -6.45 1.16
CA LYS A 164 -15.15 -7.55 1.71
C LYS A 164 -14.30 -8.81 1.67
N SER A 165 -13.81 -9.23 2.83
CA SER A 165 -12.85 -10.32 3.02
C SER A 165 -13.56 -11.66 3.25
N ASP A 166 -12.92 -12.76 2.84
CA ASP A 166 -13.30 -14.14 3.20
C ASP A 166 -12.79 -14.57 4.59
N GLY A 167 -12.04 -13.70 5.27
CA GLY A 167 -11.46 -13.97 6.59
C GLY A 167 -10.03 -14.52 6.55
N ARG A 168 -9.41 -14.66 5.36
CA ARG A 168 -7.98 -14.98 5.25
C ARG A 168 -7.09 -13.81 5.66
N LYS A 169 -5.84 -14.14 6.00
CA LYS A 169 -4.80 -13.18 6.38
C LYS A 169 -4.10 -12.61 5.15
N TYR A 170 -4.70 -11.57 4.58
CA TYR A 170 -4.08 -10.79 3.50
C TYR A 170 -3.09 -9.76 4.07
N PHE A 171 -2.13 -9.33 3.27
CA PHE A 171 -1.19 -8.26 3.57
C PHE A 171 -1.34 -7.15 2.55
N VAL A 172 -1.41 -5.91 3.03
CA VAL A 172 -1.30 -4.70 2.22
C VAL A 172 0.18 -4.39 2.00
N ASN A 173 0.54 -4.07 0.77
CA ASN A 173 1.90 -3.89 0.33
C ASN A 173 2.06 -2.51 -0.33
N ILE A 174 2.99 -1.69 0.15
CA ILE A 174 3.36 -0.40 -0.43
C ILE A 174 4.82 -0.44 -0.87
N GLN A 175 5.06 -0.19 -2.16
CA GLN A 175 6.41 -0.01 -2.68
C GLN A 175 6.70 1.46 -2.90
N THR A 176 7.79 1.96 -2.32
CA THR A 176 8.30 3.33 -2.55
C THR A 176 9.55 3.28 -3.42
N GLU A 177 10.03 4.45 -3.86
CA GLU A 177 11.44 4.53 -4.21
C GLU A 177 12.29 4.25 -2.96
N SER A 178 13.23 3.32 -3.08
CA SER A 178 14.23 2.97 -2.06
C SER A 178 15.55 2.70 -2.78
N ILE A 179 16.66 2.80 -2.04
CA ILE A 179 17.99 2.37 -2.51
C ILE A 179 17.94 0.89 -2.91
N VAL A 180 17.19 0.09 -2.16
CA VAL A 180 16.98 -1.33 -2.44
C VAL A 180 15.62 -1.50 -3.12
N PRO A 181 15.55 -1.76 -4.43
CA PRO A 181 14.28 -1.76 -5.16
C PRO A 181 13.32 -2.88 -4.75
N THR A 182 13.82 -3.90 -4.04
CA THR A 182 13.03 -5.03 -3.54
C THR A 182 12.41 -4.76 -2.17
N ASP A 183 12.69 -3.61 -1.56
CA ASP A 183 12.03 -3.21 -0.31
C ASP A 183 10.52 -3.04 -0.53
N LEU A 184 9.77 -3.54 0.43
CA LEU A 184 8.33 -3.47 0.48
C LEU A 184 7.92 -3.08 1.90
N HIS A 185 6.97 -2.17 2.03
CA HIS A 185 6.36 -1.88 3.31
C HIS A 185 5.07 -2.67 3.41
N GLN A 186 4.93 -3.48 4.44
CA GLN A 186 3.85 -4.46 4.58
C GLN A 186 3.11 -4.27 5.90
N HIS A 187 1.81 -4.52 5.87
CA HIS A 187 0.97 -4.60 7.06
C HIS A 187 -0.11 -5.66 6.82
N LEU A 188 -0.47 -6.43 7.85
CA LEU A 188 -1.63 -7.32 7.80
C LEU A 188 -2.89 -6.50 7.47
N LEU A 189 -3.68 -6.92 6.50
CA LEU A 189 -4.96 -6.28 6.21
C LEU A 189 -5.94 -6.62 7.33
N PRO A 190 -6.40 -5.64 8.14
CA PRO A 190 -7.42 -5.90 9.14
C PRO A 190 -8.70 -6.36 8.45
N SER A 191 -9.42 -7.29 9.07
CA SER A 191 -10.79 -7.60 8.69
C SER A 191 -11.57 -7.94 9.94
N TYR A 192 -12.52 -7.08 10.28
CA TYR A 192 -13.26 -7.22 11.51
C TYR A 192 -14.67 -7.78 11.30
N THR A 193 -15.20 -7.68 10.08
CA THR A 193 -16.48 -8.29 9.70
C THR A 193 -16.34 -9.09 8.41
N PRO A 194 -15.63 -10.25 8.44
CA PRO A 194 -15.53 -11.14 7.28
C PRO A 194 -16.91 -11.44 6.67
N GLY A 195 -16.98 -11.43 5.34
CA GLY A 195 -18.21 -11.60 4.59
C GLY A 195 -19.07 -10.35 4.47
N GLN A 196 -18.72 -9.23 5.10
CA GLN A 196 -19.39 -7.94 4.96
C GLN A 196 -18.47 -6.89 4.35
N TRP A 197 -19.05 -5.86 3.73
CA TRP A 197 -18.30 -4.70 3.27
C TRP A 197 -17.91 -3.83 4.46
N GLU A 198 -16.63 -3.49 4.56
CA GLU A 198 -16.07 -2.62 5.59
C GLU A 198 -14.99 -1.71 4.99
N THR A 199 -14.79 -0.53 5.60
CA THR A 199 -13.64 0.33 5.33
C THR A 199 -12.65 0.14 6.47
N VAL A 200 -11.43 -0.28 6.14
CA VAL A 200 -10.33 -0.46 7.09
C VAL A 200 -9.30 0.62 6.87
N THR A 201 -8.74 1.15 7.96
CA THR A 201 -7.86 2.32 7.94
C THR A 201 -6.60 2.02 8.74
N ILE A 202 -5.45 2.07 8.08
CA ILE A 202 -4.15 1.63 8.63
C ILE A 202 -3.20 2.84 8.64
N PRO A 203 -2.55 3.18 9.77
CA PRO A 203 -1.52 4.23 9.79
C PRO A 203 -0.34 3.86 8.90
N PHE A 204 0.19 4.82 8.15
CA PHE A 204 1.41 4.57 7.37
C PHE A 204 2.61 4.20 8.27
N SER A 205 2.63 4.69 9.51
CA SER A 205 3.66 4.35 10.51
C SER A 205 3.60 2.91 11.00
N ALA A 206 2.48 2.20 10.82
CA ALA A 206 2.35 0.81 11.24
C ALA A 206 2.98 -0.17 10.23
N PHE A 207 3.24 0.26 8.99
CA PHE A 207 3.81 -0.62 7.97
C PHE A 207 5.27 -0.95 8.26
N VAL A 208 5.59 -2.25 8.24
CA VAL A 208 6.92 -2.78 8.48
C VAL A 208 7.66 -2.93 7.16
N ARG A 209 8.91 -2.46 7.08
CA ARG A 209 9.75 -2.66 5.90
C ARG A 209 10.30 -4.08 5.88
N THR A 210 10.08 -4.76 4.78
CA THR A 210 10.54 -6.12 4.49
C THR A 210 11.28 -6.18 3.16
N ASN A 211 12.07 -7.23 2.99
CA ASN A 211 12.74 -7.58 1.75
C ASN A 211 12.65 -9.10 1.57
N PHE A 212 12.08 -9.55 0.45
CA PHE A 212 11.73 -10.96 0.23
C PHE A 212 10.93 -11.60 1.38
N GLY A 213 10.08 -10.81 2.05
CA GLY A 213 9.24 -11.26 3.18
C GLY A 213 9.97 -11.37 4.52
N MET A 214 11.23 -10.93 4.60
CA MET A 214 11.99 -10.84 5.85
C MET A 214 12.01 -9.39 6.33
N VAL A 215 11.78 -9.15 7.62
CA VAL A 215 11.88 -7.82 8.23
C VAL A 215 13.31 -7.30 8.07
N VAL A 216 13.47 -6.04 7.64
CA VAL A 216 14.79 -5.43 7.40
C VAL A 216 15.05 -4.30 8.36
N GLU A 217 16.07 -4.45 9.20
CA GLU A 217 16.59 -3.40 10.06
C GLU A 217 17.67 -2.57 9.33
N PRO A 218 17.81 -1.26 9.63
CA PRO A 218 17.00 -0.46 10.55
C PRO A 218 15.65 -0.08 9.92
N GLN A 219 14.55 -0.16 10.68
CA GLN A 219 13.25 0.33 10.20
C GLN A 219 13.33 1.85 10.02
N LYS A 220 13.53 2.30 8.77
CA LYS A 220 13.44 3.73 8.42
C LYS A 220 12.01 4.03 8.00
N GLU A 221 11.58 5.27 8.23
CA GLU A 221 10.30 5.74 7.76
C GLU A 221 10.13 5.54 6.24
N MET A 222 8.91 5.18 5.85
CA MET A 222 8.50 5.03 4.47
C MET A 222 8.64 6.37 3.72
N MET A 223 9.22 6.36 2.51
CA MET A 223 9.29 7.56 1.65
C MET A 223 7.91 7.89 1.04
N ARG A 224 7.03 8.49 1.84
CA ARG A 224 5.63 8.80 1.51
C ARG A 224 5.46 9.73 0.31
N GLN A 225 6.46 10.54 -0.02
CA GLN A 225 6.45 11.42 -1.20
C GLN A 225 6.68 10.66 -2.52
N LYS A 226 7.13 9.40 -2.44
CA LYS A 226 7.67 8.64 -3.58
C LYS A 226 7.07 7.24 -3.68
N VAL A 227 5.76 7.12 -3.49
CA VAL A 227 5.08 5.82 -3.59
C VAL A 227 4.92 5.42 -5.05
N ARG A 228 5.33 4.19 -5.37
CA ARG A 228 5.30 3.60 -6.72
C ARG A 228 4.09 2.71 -6.95
N SER A 229 3.81 1.83 -5.99
CA SER A 229 2.71 0.86 -6.10
C SER A 229 2.08 0.58 -4.74
N VAL A 230 0.78 0.28 -4.77
CA VAL A 230 0.05 -0.35 -3.67
C VAL A 230 -0.50 -1.68 -4.16
N GLY A 231 -0.63 -2.67 -3.28
CA GLY A 231 -1.11 -3.99 -3.65
C GLY A 231 -1.53 -4.81 -2.44
N ILE A 232 -2.06 -5.99 -2.71
CA ILE A 232 -2.48 -6.96 -1.69
C ILE A 232 -1.86 -8.31 -2.02
N GLY A 233 -1.32 -8.98 -1.01
CA GLY A 233 -0.77 -10.32 -1.11
C GLY A 233 -1.39 -11.27 -0.09
N LEU A 234 -1.58 -12.52 -0.48
CA LEU A 234 -1.89 -13.64 0.38
C LEU A 234 -0.64 -14.51 0.49
N ILE A 235 -0.06 -14.55 1.69
CA ILE A 235 1.16 -15.29 2.03
C ILE A 235 0.97 -16.18 3.26
N ASP A 236 -0.29 -16.49 3.60
CA ASP A 236 -0.66 -17.31 4.76
C ASP A 236 -0.19 -18.77 4.66
N ARG A 237 0.13 -19.22 3.43
CA ARG A 237 0.50 -20.61 3.09
C ARG A 237 -0.54 -21.63 3.56
N VAL A 238 -1.81 -21.22 3.63
CA VAL A 238 -2.92 -22.11 3.95
C VAL A 238 -3.53 -22.59 2.64
N PRO A 239 -3.42 -23.89 2.29
CA PRO A 239 -4.00 -24.39 1.05
C PRO A 239 -5.50 -24.13 0.94
N GLY A 240 -5.99 -24.02 -0.30
CA GLY A 240 -7.42 -23.91 -0.59
C GLY A 240 -7.83 -22.56 -1.19
N PRO A 241 -9.14 -22.35 -1.37
CA PRO A 241 -9.67 -21.19 -2.07
C PRO A 241 -9.51 -19.92 -1.25
N PHE A 242 -9.39 -18.79 -1.94
CA PHE A 242 -9.43 -17.47 -1.35
C PHE A 242 -10.24 -16.50 -2.20
N GLU A 243 -10.84 -15.51 -1.55
CA GLU A 243 -11.63 -14.47 -2.19
C GLU A 243 -11.60 -13.16 -1.38
N LEU A 244 -11.13 -12.09 -2.02
CA LEU A 244 -11.16 -10.73 -1.48
C LEU A 244 -11.77 -9.80 -2.51
N ARG A 245 -12.77 -9.02 -2.10
CA ARG A 245 -13.34 -7.95 -2.92
C ARG A 245 -12.78 -6.60 -2.45
N ILE A 246 -12.37 -5.76 -3.40
CA ILE A 246 -11.77 -4.45 -3.14
C ILE A 246 -12.46 -3.40 -4.00
N ALA A 247 -13.08 -2.40 -3.38
CA ALA A 247 -13.70 -1.29 -4.09
C ALA A 247 -12.67 -0.18 -4.35
N ASP A 248 -11.99 0.27 -3.30
CA ASP A 248 -11.12 1.45 -3.34
C ASP A 248 -9.91 1.31 -2.41
N VAL A 249 -8.83 1.98 -2.79
CA VAL A 249 -7.65 2.23 -1.95
C VAL A 249 -7.29 3.70 -2.06
N TYR A 250 -7.23 4.40 -0.93
CA TYR A 250 -6.99 5.84 -0.86
C TYR A 250 -6.22 6.23 0.40
N ALA A 251 -5.47 7.34 0.33
CA ALA A 251 -4.91 7.95 1.53
C ALA A 251 -5.93 8.90 2.16
N THR A 252 -6.00 8.94 3.48
CA THR A 252 -6.94 9.78 4.23
C THR A 252 -6.30 10.32 5.52
N ASN A 253 -6.91 11.39 6.02
CA ASN A 253 -6.61 11.98 7.31
C ASN A 253 -7.71 11.71 8.35
N GLU A 254 -8.77 11.04 7.94
CA GLU A 254 -9.80 10.53 8.83
C GLU A 254 -9.22 9.41 9.70
N PRO A 255 -9.31 9.53 11.04
CA PRO A 255 -8.85 8.49 11.91
C PRO A 255 -9.69 7.22 11.73
N PRO A 256 -9.12 6.06 12.00
CA PRO A 256 -9.83 4.79 11.96
C PRO A 256 -11.03 4.82 12.92
N ALA A 257 -12.20 4.34 12.46
CA ALA A 257 -13.41 4.26 13.28
C ALA A 257 -13.28 3.36 14.52
N ARG A 258 -12.24 2.51 14.54
CA ARG A 258 -11.88 1.65 15.66
C ARG A 258 -10.50 2.06 16.16
N GLN A 259 -10.27 1.96 17.48
CA GLN A 259 -8.98 2.32 18.06
C GLN A 259 -7.84 1.57 17.37
N VAL A 260 -6.87 2.32 16.86
CA VAL A 260 -5.68 1.81 16.22
C VAL A 260 -4.49 1.94 17.16
N GLY A 261 -3.67 0.89 17.18
CA GLY A 261 -2.53 0.76 18.11
C GLY A 261 -2.36 -0.64 18.71
N THR A 262 -3.33 -1.52 18.51
CA THR A 262 -3.29 -2.94 18.95
C THR A 262 -3.36 -3.93 17.78
N GLU A 263 -3.19 -3.44 16.55
CA GLU A 263 -3.36 -4.27 15.35
C GLU A 263 -2.07 -5.02 15.03
N ASP A 264 -2.17 -6.34 14.95
CA ASP A 264 -1.06 -7.21 14.60
C ASP A 264 -0.57 -6.85 13.19
N SER A 265 0.65 -6.31 13.08
CA SER A 265 1.29 -6.02 11.78
C SER A 265 1.47 -7.29 10.93
N GLY A 266 1.32 -8.46 11.54
CA GLY A 266 1.62 -9.78 10.99
C GLY A 266 3.09 -10.13 11.08
N PHE A 267 3.92 -9.27 11.68
CA PHE A 267 5.35 -9.45 11.85
C PHE A 267 5.77 -9.22 13.32
N GLU A 268 6.70 -10.06 13.80
CA GLU A 268 7.41 -9.81 15.06
C GLU A 268 8.51 -8.79 14.80
N VAL A 269 8.34 -7.57 15.32
CA VAL A 269 9.40 -6.55 15.35
C VAL A 269 10.06 -6.63 16.72
N LYS A 270 11.39 -6.79 16.76
CA LYS A 270 12.14 -6.68 18.02
C LYS A 270 12.17 -5.21 18.40
N GLU A 271 11.49 -4.83 19.48
CA GLU A 271 11.62 -3.50 20.05
C GLU A 271 13.04 -3.35 20.62
N GLU A 272 13.80 -2.38 20.13
CA GLU A 272 15.02 -1.97 20.81
C GLU A 272 14.58 -1.25 22.11
N GLU A 273 15.02 -1.74 23.27
CA GLU A 273 14.95 -0.96 24.49
C GLU A 273 15.64 0.37 24.22
N GLU A 274 14.87 1.47 24.24
CA GLU A 274 15.43 2.82 24.30
C GLU A 274 16.38 2.85 25.49
N THR A 275 17.67 2.72 25.22
CA THR A 275 18.70 2.99 26.21
C THR A 275 18.54 4.47 26.52
N GLN A 276 17.86 4.75 27.64
CA GLN A 276 17.79 6.08 28.24
C GLN A 276 19.20 6.64 28.19
N GLY A 277 19.39 7.68 27.37
CA GLY A 277 20.66 8.35 27.24
C GLY A 277 21.04 8.89 28.60
N THR A 278 21.89 8.16 29.33
CA THR A 278 22.65 8.73 30.44
C THR A 278 23.58 9.75 29.79
N GLY A 279 23.22 11.03 29.92
CA GLY A 279 24.02 12.12 29.40
C GLY A 279 25.46 11.99 29.89
N MET A 280 26.40 11.83 28.95
CA MET A 280 27.82 11.92 29.26
C MET A 280 28.20 13.40 29.32
N MET A 281 27.92 14.03 30.46
CA MET A 281 28.88 14.99 31.01
C MET A 281 29.94 14.18 31.77
N ASP A 282 31.18 14.59 31.58
CA ASP A 282 32.40 14.16 32.27
C ASP A 282 32.93 12.74 31.99
N GLU A 283 33.88 12.67 31.04
CA GLU A 283 35.18 12.06 31.32
C GLU A 283 36.22 12.64 30.36
N VAL A 284 36.99 13.62 30.85
CA VAL A 284 38.21 14.08 30.19
C VAL A 284 39.22 12.94 30.26
N GLU A 285 39.43 12.21 29.16
CA GLU A 285 40.51 11.22 29.07
C GLU A 285 41.87 11.89 29.37
N PRO A 286 42.66 11.40 30.34
CA PRO A 286 44.00 11.94 30.56
C PRO A 286 44.91 11.53 29.39
N ARG A 287 45.67 12.50 28.88
CA ARG A 287 46.64 12.34 27.78
C ARG A 287 47.54 11.11 27.97
N ARG A 288 47.51 10.19 27.00
CA ARG A 288 48.43 9.05 26.89
C ARG A 288 49.89 9.51 26.89
N LYS A 289 50.72 8.92 27.75
CA LYS A 289 52.18 9.08 27.72
C LYS A 289 52.77 8.28 26.57
N LYS A 290 53.68 8.92 25.82
CA LYS A 290 54.35 8.38 24.63
C LYS A 290 55.28 7.22 25.04
N GLY A 291 55.03 5.98 24.60
CA GLY A 291 56.03 4.91 24.72
C GLY A 291 55.57 3.45 24.89
N GLU A 292 54.28 3.09 24.87
CA GLU A 292 53.88 1.68 25.00
C GLU A 292 53.62 1.01 23.64
N PRO A 293 54.22 -0.17 23.36
CA PRO A 293 54.03 -0.88 22.10
C PRO A 293 52.73 -1.68 22.06
N GLU A 294 52.06 -1.64 20.91
CA GLU A 294 50.83 -2.36 20.59
C GLU A 294 51.02 -3.89 20.66
N ARG A 295 50.16 -4.58 21.41
CA ARG A 295 50.03 -6.04 21.32
C ARG A 295 48.92 -6.36 20.32
N ILE A 296 49.32 -6.84 19.15
CA ILE A 296 48.45 -7.55 18.21
C ILE A 296 48.11 -8.90 18.83
N LEU A 297 46.82 -9.22 18.94
CA LEU A 297 46.36 -10.59 19.16
C LEU A 297 45.39 -10.94 18.03
N ILE A 298 45.69 -12.11 17.47
CA ILE A 298 45.10 -12.79 16.30
C ILE A 298 43.62 -13.08 16.51
#